data_AF-A0A8T2XX23-F1
#
_entry.id   AF-A0A8T2XX23-F1
#
_cell.length_a   1.000
_cell.length_b   1.000
_cell.length_c   1.000
_cell.angle_alpha   90.00
_cell.angle_beta   90.00
_cell.angle_gamma   90.00
#
_symmetry.space_group_name_H-M   'P 1'
#
loop_
_entity.id
_entity.type
_entity.pdbx_description
1 polymer ?
#
loop_
_entity_poly.entity_id
_entity_poly.type
_entity_poly.pdbx_seq_one_letter_code
_entity_poly.pdbx_strand_id
1 'polypeptide(L)'
;MNPPSPTPDEFSSLPLEFVPYPPLPPQTTPTPIQTPPAPAFALPNPNAAFPSFPIPKKRRRGRPQKTQTSFHFPQFFPPKAAQNQQQKKLGPDISEEIIVINKESTNEALTGLSAGFPADSLTDEEIDARVVTNIGGIEQVNYILIRNHIIAKWRENVNVWVTKEMFLNSVPIHCHGLLDSAYDYLVSHGYINFGVSQSIKERFPNEYTKSNVIVVGAGLAGLSAARQLTRLGFKVTVLEGRKRAGGRVYTMRMEGGAGNRVSASVDLGGSVLTGTLGNPLGILARQLGFLMHKVRDKCPLYSVGGRPVDLDMDMKVETAFNRLLDKASRLRQLMGDVSVDVSLGAALETFRQVYEDAVNKEEINLFNWHCANLEYANAGLLSKLSLAFWDQDDPYDMGGDHCFLPGGNGRLVQALAENVPILYEKTVHTIRYGSDGVQVIAGSQVFDGDMVLCTVPLGVLKSGSIKFIPELPQRKLDGIKKVGIWTAE
;
A
#
# COMPACT_ATOMS: atom_id res chain seq x y z
N MET A 1 -21.15 -35.50 -30.69
CA MET A 1 -22.05 -35.08 -29.59
C MET A 1 -21.93 -33.58 -29.47
N ASN A 2 -23.02 -32.85 -29.74
CA ASN A 2 -23.06 -31.39 -29.62
C ASN A 2 -23.20 -31.00 -28.12
N PRO A 3 -22.63 -29.86 -27.68
CA PRO A 3 -22.80 -29.37 -26.32
C PRO A 3 -24.23 -28.87 -26.08
N PRO A 4 -24.75 -28.94 -24.84
CA PRO A 4 -26.10 -28.49 -24.53
C PRO A 4 -26.19 -26.95 -24.55
N SER A 5 -27.31 -26.45 -25.05
CA SER A 5 -27.71 -25.04 -25.05
C SER A 5 -27.96 -24.51 -23.62
N PRO A 6 -27.61 -23.26 -23.31
CA PRO A 6 -27.84 -22.67 -21.99
C PRO A 6 -29.33 -22.44 -21.74
N THR A 7 -29.81 -22.85 -20.58
CA THR A 7 -31.15 -22.55 -20.05
C THR A 7 -31.27 -21.06 -19.70
N PRO A 8 -32.44 -20.41 -19.91
CA PRO A 8 -32.64 -19.01 -19.55
C PRO A 8 -32.65 -18.79 -18.03
N ASP A 9 -32.16 -17.63 -17.63
CA ASP A 9 -32.02 -17.13 -16.27
C ASP A 9 -33.40 -16.87 -15.60
N GLU A 10 -33.76 -17.69 -14.61
CA GLU A 10 -35.04 -17.62 -13.86
C GLU A 10 -35.18 -16.37 -12.97
N PHE A 11 -34.16 -15.51 -12.88
CA PHE A 11 -34.23 -14.25 -12.13
C PHE A 11 -34.84 -13.07 -12.92
N SER A 12 -35.20 -13.28 -14.18
CA SER A 12 -35.74 -12.23 -15.06
C SER A 12 -37.24 -11.93 -14.88
N SER A 13 -37.97 -12.67 -14.05
CA SER A 13 -39.44 -12.56 -13.94
C SER A 13 -40.00 -12.21 -12.55
N LEU A 14 -39.20 -11.63 -11.65
CA LEU A 14 -39.73 -11.11 -10.38
C LEU A 14 -40.22 -9.65 -10.56
N PRO A 15 -41.53 -9.34 -10.41
CA PRO A 15 -42.00 -7.97 -10.44
C PRO A 15 -41.57 -7.24 -9.15
N LEU A 16 -40.67 -6.27 -9.29
CA LEU A 16 -40.33 -5.33 -8.23
C LEU A 16 -41.47 -4.30 -8.08
N GLU A 17 -42.46 -4.59 -7.24
CA GLU A 17 -43.41 -3.58 -6.79
C GLU A 17 -42.72 -2.63 -5.79
N PHE A 18 -42.37 -1.42 -6.26
CA PHE A 18 -41.89 -0.33 -5.42
C PHE A 18 -43.07 0.30 -4.67
N VAL A 19 -43.17 0.04 -3.37
CA VAL A 19 -44.05 0.81 -2.48
C VAL A 19 -43.36 2.15 -2.16
N PRO A 20 -43.94 3.32 -2.48
CA PRO A 20 -43.34 4.61 -2.15
C PRO A 20 -43.38 4.85 -0.63
N TYR A 21 -42.24 5.19 -0.04
CA TYR A 21 -42.18 5.71 1.34
C TYR A 21 -42.87 7.08 1.44
N PRO A 22 -43.57 7.38 2.53
CA PRO A 22 -44.12 8.72 2.76
C PRO A 22 -42.99 9.76 2.98
N PRO A 23 -43.22 11.03 2.61
CA PRO A 23 -42.21 12.07 2.72
C PRO A 23 -41.86 12.36 4.19
N LEU A 24 -40.56 12.58 4.46
CA LEU A 24 -40.06 13.04 5.75
C LEU A 24 -40.60 14.44 6.08
N PRO A 25 -40.92 14.74 7.35
CA PRO A 25 -41.35 16.08 7.75
C PRO A 25 -40.21 17.11 7.60
N PRO A 26 -40.54 18.40 7.38
CA PRO A 26 -39.56 19.45 7.12
C PRO A 26 -38.65 19.68 8.35
N GLN A 27 -37.35 19.81 8.10
CA GLN A 27 -36.36 20.16 9.12
C GLN A 27 -36.56 21.60 9.59
N THR A 28 -36.75 21.78 10.90
CA THR A 28 -36.69 23.08 11.55
C THR A 28 -35.24 23.51 11.72
N THR A 29 -34.90 24.71 11.23
CA THR A 29 -33.62 25.38 11.45
C THR A 29 -33.41 25.66 12.95
N PRO A 30 -32.28 25.28 13.56
CA PRO A 30 -32.00 25.65 14.94
C PRO A 30 -31.54 27.10 15.04
N THR A 31 -32.11 27.83 16.00
CA THR A 31 -31.73 29.19 16.44
C THR A 31 -30.31 29.21 17.02
N PRO A 32 -29.55 30.32 16.90
CA PRO A 32 -28.19 30.40 17.44
C PRO A 32 -28.23 30.59 18.95
N ILE A 33 -27.57 29.70 19.69
CA ILE A 33 -27.34 29.83 21.13
C ILE A 33 -26.14 30.77 21.36
N GLN A 34 -26.35 31.86 22.10
CA GLN A 34 -25.28 32.74 22.59
C GLN A 34 -24.44 32.03 23.66
N THR A 35 -23.13 31.98 23.47
CA THR A 35 -22.15 31.52 24.47
C THR A 35 -21.85 32.61 25.50
N PRO A 36 -21.93 32.34 26.82
CA PRO A 36 -21.45 33.26 27.86
C PRO A 36 -19.91 33.22 27.97
N PRO A 37 -19.26 34.26 28.53
CA PRO A 37 -17.79 34.35 28.59
C PRO A 37 -17.20 33.40 29.62
N ALA A 38 -16.01 32.86 29.32
CA ALA A 38 -15.28 31.92 30.16
C ALA A 38 -14.72 32.59 31.43
N PRO A 39 -14.75 31.92 32.61
CA PRO A 39 -14.07 32.41 33.79
C PRO A 39 -12.55 32.16 33.70
N ALA A 40 -11.76 33.14 34.13
CA ALA A 40 -10.31 33.04 34.24
C ALA A 40 -9.93 32.11 35.40
N PHE A 41 -9.12 31.09 35.13
CA PHE A 41 -8.51 30.24 36.17
C PHE A 41 -6.99 30.49 36.24
N ALA A 42 -6.51 30.76 37.45
CA ALA A 42 -5.11 30.90 37.81
C ALA A 42 -4.37 29.55 37.72
N LEU A 43 -3.12 29.58 37.24
CA LEU A 43 -2.22 28.43 37.14
C LEU A 43 -1.75 27.96 38.53
N PRO A 44 -1.77 26.65 38.85
CA PRO A 44 -1.13 26.12 40.04
C PRO A 44 0.36 25.78 39.82
N ASN A 45 1.12 25.94 40.90
CA ASN A 45 2.55 25.74 41.14
C ASN A 45 3.08 24.33 40.73
N PRO A 46 4.25 24.17 40.08
CA PRO A 46 4.67 22.90 39.46
C PRO A 46 5.35 21.86 40.37
N ASN A 47 5.21 21.92 41.70
CA ASN A 47 5.90 20.99 42.63
C ASN A 47 4.97 20.30 43.65
N ALA A 48 4.01 19.50 43.19
CA ALA A 48 3.28 18.58 44.07
C ALA A 48 3.02 17.23 43.40
N ALA A 49 3.65 16.19 43.94
CA ALA A 49 3.44 14.79 43.56
C ALA A 49 2.24 14.20 44.32
N PHE A 50 1.33 13.50 43.64
CA PHE A 50 0.29 12.64 44.23
C PHE A 50 -0.15 11.51 43.25
N PRO A 51 -0.81 10.43 43.75
CA PRO A 51 -0.57 9.04 43.34
C PRO A 51 -1.55 8.54 42.27
N SER A 52 -1.14 7.49 41.57
CA SER A 52 -1.86 6.87 40.46
C SER A 52 -2.96 5.89 40.90
N PHE A 53 -4.16 6.04 40.35
CA PHE A 53 -5.17 4.97 40.22
C PHE A 53 -5.69 4.92 38.77
N PRO A 54 -5.96 3.72 38.20
CA PRO A 54 -6.22 3.56 36.78
C PRO A 54 -7.70 3.75 36.40
N ILE A 55 -7.94 4.40 35.26
CA ILE A 55 -9.24 4.49 34.56
C ILE A 55 -9.25 3.46 33.42
N PRO A 56 -10.32 2.66 33.20
CA PRO A 56 -10.34 1.60 32.17
C PRO A 56 -10.47 2.21 30.77
N LYS A 57 -9.52 1.92 29.87
CA LYS A 57 -9.59 2.27 28.44
C LYS A 57 -10.12 1.08 27.62
N LYS A 58 -11.28 1.25 26.97
CA LYS A 58 -11.75 0.38 25.88
C LYS A 58 -10.70 0.37 24.75
N ARG A 59 -10.25 -0.83 24.36
CA ARG A 59 -9.11 -1.07 23.47
C ARG A 59 -9.57 -1.33 22.03
N ARG A 60 -8.83 -0.72 21.08
CA ARG A 60 -8.93 -0.88 19.62
C ARG A 60 -8.42 -2.26 19.16
N ARG A 61 -8.98 -2.73 18.04
CA ARG A 61 -8.58 -3.90 17.25
C ARG A 61 -7.07 -3.95 16.97
N GLY A 62 -6.54 -5.17 16.95
CA GLY A 62 -5.30 -5.60 16.28
C GLY A 62 -4.05 -4.74 16.53
N ARG A 63 -3.23 -5.14 17.51
CA ARG A 63 -1.83 -4.71 17.58
C ARG A 63 -0.96 -5.97 17.69
N PRO A 64 0.11 -6.12 16.89
CA PRO A 64 1.12 -7.14 17.18
C PRO A 64 1.80 -6.81 18.53
N GLN A 65 2.14 -7.86 19.27
CA GLN A 65 2.84 -7.75 20.56
C GLN A 65 4.07 -6.84 20.43
N LYS A 66 4.12 -5.79 21.25
CA LYS A 66 5.38 -5.14 21.59
C LYS A 66 6.26 -6.18 22.27
N THR A 67 7.31 -6.64 21.60
CA THR A 67 8.54 -7.01 22.30
C THR A 67 9.01 -5.75 23.03
N GLN A 68 9.12 -5.83 24.36
CA GLN A 68 9.77 -4.77 25.14
C GLN A 68 11.26 -4.81 24.83
N THR A 69 11.70 -4.09 23.80
CA THR A 69 13.06 -3.57 23.77
C THR A 69 13.06 -2.31 24.62
N SER A 70 13.65 -2.41 25.81
CA SER A 70 14.01 -1.26 26.62
C SER A 70 14.97 -0.40 25.79
N PHE A 71 14.48 0.76 25.33
CA PHE A 71 15.32 1.78 24.72
C PHE A 71 16.26 2.33 25.80
N HIS A 72 17.54 1.95 25.72
CA HIS A 72 18.62 2.58 26.46
C HIS A 72 19.50 3.29 25.43
N PHE A 73 19.50 4.62 25.47
CA PHE A 73 20.55 5.40 24.83
C PHE A 73 21.84 5.18 25.64
N PRO A 74 22.93 4.65 25.07
CA PRO A 74 24.21 4.71 25.75
C PRO A 74 24.67 6.17 25.77
N GLN A 75 24.69 6.78 26.95
CA GLN A 75 25.49 7.99 27.18
C GLN A 75 26.95 7.57 27.16
N PHE A 76 27.61 7.75 26.01
CA PHE A 76 29.06 7.55 25.90
C PHE A 76 29.79 8.72 26.55
N PHE A 77 30.29 8.51 27.78
CA PHE A 77 31.40 9.31 28.31
C PHE A 77 32.72 8.64 27.91
N PRO A 78 33.71 9.40 27.39
CA PRO A 78 35.00 8.81 27.02
C PRO A 78 35.83 8.50 28.29
N PRO A 79 36.57 7.38 28.32
CA PRO A 79 37.47 7.09 29.43
C PRO A 79 38.71 7.99 29.39
N LYS A 80 39.11 8.49 30.56
CA LYS A 80 40.41 9.16 30.74
C LYS A 80 41.53 8.11 30.71
N ALA A 81 42.44 8.22 29.75
CA ALA A 81 43.79 7.67 29.87
C ALA A 81 44.79 8.69 29.31
N ALA A 82 45.78 9.02 30.13
CA ALA A 82 46.89 9.89 29.79
C ALA A 82 48.12 9.02 29.46
N GLN A 83 48.73 9.23 28.29
CA GLN A 83 50.07 9.81 28.12
C GLN A 83 50.72 9.40 26.77
N ASN A 84 50.99 10.45 26.00
CA ASN A 84 52.14 10.69 25.11
C ASN A 84 52.68 9.57 24.21
N GLN A 85 52.47 9.75 22.90
CA GLN A 85 53.58 9.80 21.94
C GLN A 85 53.22 10.75 20.78
N GLN A 86 54.16 11.63 20.44
CA GLN A 86 54.02 12.68 19.43
C GLN A 86 53.85 12.08 18.02
N GLN A 87 52.69 12.28 17.40
CA GLN A 87 52.52 12.22 15.95
C GLN A 87 51.88 13.51 15.46
N LYS A 88 52.40 14.01 14.33
CA LYS A 88 52.02 15.27 13.67
C LYS A 88 50.49 15.41 13.58
N LYS A 89 49.94 16.50 14.12
CA LYS A 89 48.54 16.90 13.96
C LYS A 89 48.20 17.10 12.47
N LEU A 90 47.58 16.10 11.85
CA LEU A 90 46.49 16.38 10.91
C LEU A 90 45.30 16.87 11.77
N GLY A 91 44.51 17.82 11.25
CA GLY A 91 43.27 18.22 11.91
C GLY A 91 42.33 17.01 12.12
N PRO A 92 41.32 17.11 13.01
CA PRO A 92 40.33 16.04 13.14
C PRO A 92 39.74 15.74 11.77
N ASP A 93 39.67 14.46 11.41
CA ASP A 93 39.05 14.03 10.17
C ASP A 93 37.55 14.27 10.28
N ILE A 94 37.10 15.41 9.73
CA ILE A 94 35.70 15.85 9.77
C ILE A 94 34.78 14.82 9.08
N SER A 95 35.34 13.87 8.30
CA SER A 95 34.58 12.78 7.69
C SER A 95 34.07 11.72 8.68
N GLU A 96 34.52 11.75 9.94
CA GLU A 96 34.07 10.85 11.02
C GLU A 96 33.06 11.47 11.99
N GLU A 97 32.39 12.58 11.66
CA GLU A 97 31.36 13.18 12.52
C GLU A 97 29.93 12.86 12.02
N ILE A 98 29.04 12.54 12.96
CA ILE A 98 27.60 12.44 12.67
C ILE A 98 27.05 13.84 12.46
N ILE A 99 26.49 14.09 11.28
CA ILE A 99 25.97 15.41 10.92
C ILE A 99 24.66 15.73 11.66
N VAL A 100 24.41 17.02 11.86
CA VAL A 100 23.12 17.52 12.35
C VAL A 100 22.54 18.44 11.29
N ILE A 101 21.53 17.97 10.56
CA ILE A 101 20.87 18.74 9.49
C ILE A 101 19.83 19.72 10.07
N ASN A 102 19.01 19.24 11.00
CA ASN A 102 17.99 20.05 11.69
C ASN A 102 17.62 19.45 13.06
N LYS A 103 16.72 20.13 13.80
CA LYS A 103 16.26 19.72 15.13
C LYS A 103 15.13 18.68 15.12
N GLU A 104 14.63 18.29 13.96
CA GLU A 104 13.46 17.43 13.76
C GLU A 104 13.80 16.06 13.16
N SER A 105 15.04 15.58 13.32
CA SER A 105 15.51 14.30 12.77
C SER A 105 14.60 13.09 13.09
N THR A 106 13.88 13.15 14.23
CA THR A 106 12.90 12.10 14.60
C THR A 106 11.66 12.13 13.68
N ASN A 107 11.13 13.31 13.34
CA ASN A 107 9.99 13.45 12.44
C ASN A 107 10.36 13.04 11.01
N GLU A 108 11.59 13.36 10.59
CA GLU A 108 12.10 12.95 9.28
C GLU A 108 12.30 11.43 9.20
N ALA A 109 12.80 10.81 10.26
CA ALA A 109 12.90 9.35 10.34
C ALA A 109 11.52 8.67 10.28
N LEU A 110 10.50 9.22 10.94
CA LEU A 110 9.11 8.72 10.82
C LEU A 110 8.56 8.88 9.41
N THR A 111 8.92 9.97 8.72
CA THR A 111 8.53 10.20 7.33
C THR A 111 9.24 9.23 6.38
N GLY A 112 10.54 8.99 6.59
CA GLY A 112 11.32 7.96 5.90
C GLY A 112 10.72 6.56 6.10
N LEU A 113 10.34 6.22 7.33
CA LEU A 113 9.65 4.97 7.66
C LEU A 113 8.34 4.81 6.88
N SER A 114 7.52 5.85 6.82
CA SER A 114 6.31 5.82 6.01
C SER A 114 6.58 5.65 4.51
N ALA A 115 7.77 6.03 4.02
CA ALA A 115 8.18 5.82 2.64
C ALA A 115 8.85 4.45 2.38
N GLY A 116 8.90 3.58 3.38
CA GLY A 116 9.43 2.21 3.27
C GLY A 116 10.89 2.06 3.71
N PHE A 117 11.48 3.07 4.35
CA PHE A 117 12.88 3.03 4.78
C PHE A 117 13.00 2.82 6.29
N PRO A 118 13.79 1.85 6.76
CA PRO A 118 14.04 1.70 8.18
C PRO A 118 14.77 2.94 8.74
N ALA A 119 14.53 3.20 10.04
CA ALA A 119 14.99 4.42 10.68
C ALA A 119 16.50 4.46 10.94
N ASP A 120 17.14 3.30 11.08
CA ASP A 120 18.51 3.12 11.57
C ASP A 120 19.36 2.15 10.72
N SER A 121 18.81 1.63 9.63
CA SER A 121 19.47 0.69 8.72
C SER A 121 19.23 1.06 7.26
N LEU A 122 19.98 0.42 6.38
CA LEU A 122 19.75 0.45 4.94
C LEU A 122 18.81 -0.69 4.56
N THR A 123 17.99 -0.49 3.52
CA THR A 123 17.27 -1.59 2.87
C THR A 123 18.23 -2.46 2.06
N ASP A 124 17.81 -3.68 1.72
CA ASP A 124 18.58 -4.55 0.82
C ASP A 124 18.80 -3.88 -0.55
N GLU A 125 17.81 -3.13 -1.05
CA GLU A 125 17.91 -2.37 -2.31
C GLU A 125 18.95 -1.24 -2.23
N GLU A 126 19.04 -0.53 -1.09
CA GLU A 126 20.07 0.49 -0.86
C GLU A 126 21.47 -0.13 -0.80
N ILE A 127 21.60 -1.31 -0.17
CA ILE A 127 22.85 -2.06 -0.09
C ILE A 127 23.29 -2.54 -1.49
N ASP A 128 22.38 -3.12 -2.26
CA ASP A 128 22.63 -3.59 -3.63
C ASP A 128 23.00 -2.44 -4.58
N ALA A 129 22.37 -1.28 -4.39
CA ALA A 129 22.70 -0.05 -5.12
C ALA A 129 24.03 0.59 -4.68
N ARG A 130 24.67 0.08 -3.61
CA ARG A 130 25.95 0.56 -3.07
C ARG A 130 25.91 2.05 -2.75
N VAL A 131 24.84 2.49 -2.09
CA VAL A 131 24.63 3.90 -1.76
C VAL A 131 25.67 4.47 -0.79
N VAL A 132 26.38 3.59 -0.08
CA VAL A 132 27.53 3.90 0.78
C VAL A 132 28.67 2.94 0.51
N THR A 133 29.90 3.34 0.85
CA THR A 133 31.08 2.48 0.70
C THR A 133 31.21 1.44 1.81
N ASN A 134 30.88 1.80 3.06
CA ASN A 134 30.99 0.93 4.22
C ASN A 134 29.68 0.84 5.00
N ILE A 135 29.23 -0.39 5.25
CA ILE A 135 28.02 -0.68 6.04
C ILE A 135 28.38 -0.67 7.53
N GLY A 136 27.51 -0.10 8.37
CA GLY A 136 27.62 -0.11 9.83
C GLY A 136 28.50 1.01 10.43
N GLY A 137 28.87 2.02 9.64
CA GLY A 137 29.67 3.16 10.08
C GLY A 137 28.95 4.52 10.03
N ILE A 138 29.71 5.59 10.29
CA ILE A 138 29.22 6.98 10.33
C ILE A 138 28.71 7.44 8.95
N GLU A 139 29.34 6.95 7.87
CA GLU A 139 28.87 7.16 6.49
C GLU A 139 27.41 6.73 6.30
N GLN A 140 27.05 5.53 6.77
CA GLN A 140 25.68 5.02 6.73
C GLN A 140 24.73 5.89 7.55
N VAL A 141 25.13 6.29 8.75
CA VAL A 141 24.30 7.16 9.60
C VAL A 141 24.03 8.49 8.90
N ASN A 142 25.06 9.12 8.35
CA ASN A 142 24.94 10.38 7.63
C ASN A 142 24.10 10.24 6.36
N TYR A 143 24.25 9.15 5.61
CA TYR A 143 23.41 8.82 4.46
C TYR A 143 21.93 8.73 4.85
N ILE A 144 21.61 7.98 5.92
CA ILE A 144 20.23 7.80 6.41
C ILE A 144 19.61 9.15 6.79
N LEU A 145 20.37 10.02 7.48
CA LEU A 145 19.92 11.35 7.84
C LEU A 145 19.62 12.21 6.59
N ILE A 146 20.51 12.20 5.60
CA ILE A 146 20.33 12.96 4.35
C ILE A 146 19.14 12.43 3.55
N ARG A 147 19.04 11.10 3.37
CA ARG A 147 17.93 10.44 2.69
C ARG A 147 16.59 10.83 3.32
N ASN A 148 16.48 10.71 4.65
CA ASN A 148 15.25 11.04 5.38
C ASN A 148 14.90 12.52 5.24
N HIS A 149 15.90 13.41 5.28
CA HIS A 149 15.70 14.84 5.07
C HIS A 149 15.15 15.16 3.67
N ILE A 150 15.69 14.53 2.61
CA ILE A 150 15.19 14.71 1.23
C ILE A 150 13.74 14.23 1.11
N ILE A 151 13.44 13.04 1.63
CA ILE A 151 12.07 12.48 1.60
C ILE A 151 11.11 13.40 2.34
N ALA A 152 11.46 13.83 3.56
CA ALA A 152 10.64 14.74 4.35
C ALA A 152 10.36 16.04 3.59
N LYS A 153 11.39 16.65 3.00
CA LYS A 153 11.25 17.88 2.21
C LYS A 153 10.30 17.74 1.03
N TRP A 154 10.35 16.62 0.32
CA TRP A 154 9.40 16.37 -0.78
C TRP A 154 7.98 16.09 -0.25
N ARG A 155 7.84 15.39 0.88
CA ARG A 155 6.54 15.05 1.48
C ARG A 155 5.80 16.26 2.06
N GLU A 156 6.51 17.32 2.46
CA GLU A 156 5.93 18.63 2.80
C GLU A 156 5.05 19.17 1.67
N ASN A 157 5.56 19.11 0.43
CA ASN A 157 4.83 19.55 -0.76
C ASN A 157 5.11 18.64 -1.96
N VAL A 158 4.31 17.58 -2.07
CA VAL A 158 4.38 16.58 -3.15
C VAL A 158 4.05 17.11 -4.54
N ASN A 159 3.63 18.38 -4.66
CA ASN A 159 3.37 19.05 -5.93
C ASN A 159 4.61 19.74 -6.52
N VAL A 160 5.71 19.81 -5.78
CA VAL A 160 6.96 20.45 -6.22
C VAL A 160 8.00 19.40 -6.55
N TRP A 161 8.79 19.67 -7.57
CA TRP A 161 9.99 18.91 -7.86
C TRP A 161 11.12 19.38 -6.94
N VAL A 162 11.57 18.53 -6.02
CA VAL A 162 12.75 18.82 -5.21
C VAL A 162 14.02 18.59 -6.03
N THR A 163 14.96 19.52 -5.96
CA THR A 163 16.28 19.39 -6.61
C THR A 163 17.39 19.25 -5.58
N LYS A 164 18.55 18.78 -6.01
CA LYS A 164 19.72 18.58 -5.17
C LYS A 164 20.22 19.89 -4.55
N GLU A 165 20.15 20.98 -5.31
CA GLU A 165 20.61 22.31 -4.91
C GLU A 165 19.87 22.85 -3.68
N MET A 166 18.64 22.41 -3.46
CA MET A 166 17.82 22.81 -2.30
C MET A 166 18.44 22.37 -0.96
N PHE A 167 19.37 21.40 -0.97
CA PHE A 167 19.95 20.79 0.23
C PHE A 167 21.41 21.21 0.47
N LEU A 168 22.05 21.94 -0.45
CA LEU A 168 23.48 22.30 -0.35
C LEU A 168 23.80 23.18 0.87
N ASN A 169 22.80 23.96 1.33
CA ASN A 169 22.96 24.83 2.50
C ASN A 169 22.73 24.10 3.84
N SER A 170 21.99 22.98 3.84
CA SER A 170 21.68 22.22 5.06
C SER A 170 22.61 21.01 5.24
N VAL A 171 23.18 20.49 4.15
CA VAL A 171 24.13 19.36 4.19
C VAL A 171 25.58 19.87 4.14
N PRO A 172 26.43 19.47 5.11
CA PRO A 172 27.85 19.85 5.09
C PRO A 172 28.57 19.45 3.81
N ILE A 173 29.51 20.28 3.34
CA ILE A 173 30.25 20.09 2.08
C ILE A 173 30.93 18.72 1.98
N HIS A 174 31.52 18.24 3.08
CA HIS A 174 32.18 16.93 3.11
C HIS A 174 31.20 15.75 2.92
N CYS A 175 29.89 15.96 3.12
CA CYS A 175 28.83 14.97 2.89
C CYS A 175 28.14 15.13 1.52
N HIS A 176 28.59 16.02 0.63
CA HIS A 176 27.93 16.23 -0.68
C HIS A 176 27.92 14.98 -1.56
N GLY A 177 28.93 14.10 -1.46
CA GLY A 177 28.90 12.80 -2.14
C GLY A 177 27.78 11.87 -1.64
N LEU A 178 27.43 11.92 -0.35
CA LEU A 178 26.28 11.18 0.20
C LEU A 178 24.96 11.82 -0.21
N LEU A 179 24.91 13.14 -0.32
CA LEU A 179 23.76 13.85 -0.89
C LEU A 179 23.53 13.47 -2.36
N ASP A 180 24.59 13.39 -3.16
CA ASP A 180 24.53 12.90 -4.54
C ASP A 180 23.94 11.49 -4.58
N SER A 181 24.55 10.57 -3.83
CA SER A 181 24.11 9.18 -3.75
C SER A 181 22.64 9.03 -3.31
N ALA A 182 22.25 9.69 -2.23
CA ALA A 182 20.88 9.61 -1.70
C ALA A 182 19.87 10.21 -2.68
N TYR A 183 20.14 11.39 -3.23
CA TYR A 183 19.23 12.05 -4.16
C TYR A 183 19.06 11.22 -5.45
N ASP A 184 20.17 10.75 -6.03
CA ASP A 184 20.16 10.00 -7.28
C ASP A 184 19.46 8.64 -7.09
N TYR A 185 19.68 7.97 -5.95
CA TYR A 185 18.96 6.76 -5.57
C TYR A 185 17.44 7.01 -5.48
N LEU A 186 17.01 7.99 -4.68
CA LEU A 186 15.59 8.28 -4.45
C LEU A 186 14.85 8.68 -5.73
N VAL A 187 15.51 9.44 -6.62
CA VAL A 187 14.94 9.85 -7.91
C VAL A 187 14.83 8.68 -8.89
N SER A 188 15.91 7.89 -9.03
CA SER A 188 15.95 6.78 -9.99
C SER A 188 15.00 5.64 -9.63
N HIS A 189 14.82 5.37 -8.34
CA HIS A 189 13.92 4.33 -7.83
C HIS A 189 12.48 4.83 -7.61
N GLY A 190 12.23 6.13 -7.80
CA GLY A 190 10.88 6.70 -7.74
C GLY A 190 10.31 6.86 -6.33
N TYR A 191 11.16 7.07 -5.32
CA TYR A 191 10.73 7.38 -3.95
C TYR A 191 10.36 8.85 -3.75
N ILE A 192 10.90 9.74 -4.59
CA ILE A 192 10.56 11.16 -4.63
C ILE A 192 10.29 11.62 -6.07
N ASN A 193 9.71 12.81 -6.22
CA ASN A 193 9.46 13.43 -7.52
C ASN A 193 8.63 12.56 -8.48
N PHE A 194 7.74 11.71 -7.97
CA PHE A 194 6.88 10.83 -8.77
C PHE A 194 5.42 11.25 -8.71
N GLY A 195 4.66 10.80 -9.72
CA GLY A 195 3.21 10.98 -9.78
C GLY A 195 2.74 11.86 -10.94
N VAL A 196 1.81 12.76 -10.65
CA VAL A 196 0.94 13.42 -11.64
C VAL A 196 0.82 14.94 -11.46
N SER A 197 1.56 15.54 -10.53
CA SER A 197 1.57 17.00 -10.38
C SER A 197 2.18 17.69 -11.61
N GLN A 198 1.85 18.97 -11.80
CA GLN A 198 2.30 19.74 -12.96
C GLN A 198 3.84 19.83 -13.04
N SER A 199 4.51 20.10 -11.92
CA SER A 199 5.99 20.19 -11.88
C SER A 199 6.68 18.88 -12.25
N ILE A 200 6.02 17.74 -12.07
CA ILE A 200 6.52 16.42 -12.47
C ILE A 200 6.27 16.20 -13.95
N LYS A 201 5.10 16.59 -14.47
CA LYS A 201 4.75 16.49 -15.90
C LYS A 201 5.71 17.30 -16.78
N GLU A 202 6.14 18.46 -16.32
CA GLU A 202 7.09 19.35 -17.03
C GLU A 202 8.52 18.78 -17.14
N ARG A 203 8.82 17.71 -16.40
CA ARG A 203 10.13 17.04 -16.42
C ARG A 203 10.19 15.85 -17.38
N PHE A 204 9.10 15.57 -18.10
CA PHE A 204 9.12 14.58 -19.15
C PHE A 204 9.94 15.10 -20.33
N PRO A 205 10.82 14.29 -20.92
CA PRO A 205 11.65 14.74 -22.02
C PRO A 205 10.83 14.94 -23.29
N ASN A 206 11.19 15.96 -24.08
CA ASN A 206 10.58 16.22 -25.39
C ASN A 206 11.07 15.25 -26.47
N GLU A 207 12.27 14.68 -26.29
CA GLU A 207 12.89 13.72 -27.20
C GLU A 207 13.33 12.47 -26.43
N TYR A 208 13.18 11.31 -27.06
CA TYR A 208 13.56 10.02 -26.48
C TYR A 208 14.95 9.64 -26.96
N THR A 209 15.89 9.53 -26.04
CA THR A 209 17.31 9.27 -26.34
C THR A 209 17.71 7.82 -26.05
N LYS A 210 16.83 7.03 -25.41
CA LYS A 210 17.07 5.63 -25.08
C LYS A 210 16.20 4.68 -25.91
N SER A 211 16.48 3.39 -25.74
CA SER A 211 15.79 2.25 -26.33
C SER A 211 14.26 2.28 -26.20
N ASN A 212 13.60 1.51 -27.05
CA ASN A 212 12.17 1.33 -27.13
C ASN A 212 11.70 0.24 -26.16
N VAL A 213 10.72 0.56 -25.31
CA VAL A 213 10.14 -0.37 -24.35
C VAL A 213 8.66 -0.57 -24.63
N ILE A 214 8.25 -1.82 -24.80
CA ILE A 214 6.84 -2.20 -24.91
C ILE A 214 6.34 -2.64 -23.53
N VAL A 215 5.32 -1.97 -23.02
CA VAL A 215 4.64 -2.35 -21.77
C VAL A 215 3.35 -3.08 -22.10
N VAL A 216 3.17 -4.29 -21.59
CA VAL A 216 1.95 -5.08 -21.77
C VAL A 216 1.04 -4.89 -20.56
N GLY A 217 -0.07 -4.20 -20.76
CA GLY A 217 -1.08 -3.86 -19.75
C GLY A 217 -1.03 -2.40 -19.30
N ALA A 218 -2.17 -1.70 -19.36
CA ALA A 218 -2.36 -0.33 -18.86
C ALA A 218 -3.06 -0.32 -17.48
N GLY A 219 -2.75 -1.28 -16.60
CA GLY A 219 -3.11 -1.21 -15.18
C GLY A 219 -2.20 -0.24 -14.41
N LEU A 220 -2.42 -0.04 -13.10
CA LEU A 220 -1.58 0.86 -12.29
C LEU A 220 -0.08 0.55 -12.41
N ALA A 221 0.31 -0.72 -12.39
CA ALA A 221 1.72 -1.12 -12.54
C ALA A 221 2.31 -0.69 -13.89
N GLY A 222 1.62 -1.00 -15.00
CA GLY A 222 2.08 -0.64 -16.34
C GLY A 222 2.08 0.87 -16.60
N LEU A 223 1.07 1.60 -16.10
CA LEU A 223 1.02 3.06 -16.21
C LEU A 223 2.15 3.74 -15.42
N SER A 224 2.36 3.33 -14.16
CA SER A 224 3.44 3.87 -13.34
C SER A 224 4.82 3.59 -13.96
N ALA A 225 5.05 2.36 -14.44
CA ALA A 225 6.30 2.00 -15.11
C ALA A 225 6.49 2.79 -16.40
N ALA A 226 5.45 2.92 -17.23
CA ALA A 226 5.51 3.68 -18.47
C ALA A 226 5.89 5.15 -18.21
N ARG A 227 5.27 5.79 -17.21
CA ARG A 227 5.61 7.17 -16.82
C ARG A 227 7.08 7.30 -16.38
N GLN A 228 7.55 6.40 -15.52
CA GLN A 228 8.93 6.42 -15.03
C GLN A 228 9.94 6.16 -16.15
N LEU A 229 9.70 5.16 -17.00
CA LEU A 229 10.56 4.86 -18.15
C LEU A 229 10.62 6.04 -19.14
N THR A 230 9.48 6.66 -19.46
CA THR A 230 9.45 7.85 -20.31
C THR A 230 10.26 8.99 -19.70
N ARG A 231 10.10 9.26 -18.40
CA ARG A 231 10.91 10.27 -17.67
C ARG A 231 12.40 9.96 -17.73
N LEU A 232 12.78 8.68 -17.70
CA LEU A 232 14.17 8.22 -17.82
C LEU A 232 14.72 8.27 -19.26
N GLY A 233 13.92 8.74 -20.24
CA GLY A 233 14.33 8.94 -21.63
C GLY A 233 14.03 7.79 -22.58
N PHE A 234 13.37 6.72 -22.12
CA PHE A 234 12.96 5.61 -22.98
C PHE A 234 11.74 5.97 -23.83
N LYS A 235 11.69 5.46 -25.07
CA LYS A 235 10.49 5.55 -25.89
C LYS A 235 9.55 4.40 -25.52
N VAL A 236 8.44 4.72 -24.86
CA VAL A 236 7.50 3.71 -24.35
C VAL A 236 6.30 3.56 -25.27
N THR A 237 5.76 2.34 -25.40
CA THR A 237 4.42 2.09 -25.94
C THR A 237 3.71 1.08 -25.05
N VAL A 238 2.47 1.37 -24.67
CA VAL A 238 1.66 0.50 -23.80
C VAL A 238 0.60 -0.22 -24.64
N LEU A 239 0.54 -1.54 -24.57
CA LEU A 239 -0.50 -2.35 -25.21
C LEU A 239 -1.54 -2.79 -24.17
N GLU A 240 -2.79 -2.39 -24.34
CA GLU A 240 -3.89 -2.71 -23.42
C GLU A 240 -4.96 -3.53 -24.14
N GLY A 241 -5.31 -4.69 -23.57
CA GLY A 241 -6.30 -5.59 -24.18
C GLY A 241 -7.73 -5.06 -24.12
N ARG A 242 -8.06 -4.22 -23.13
CA ARG A 242 -9.38 -3.61 -22.99
C ARG A 242 -9.49 -2.30 -23.77
N LYS A 243 -10.72 -1.82 -23.90
CA LYS A 243 -11.04 -0.46 -24.39
C LYS A 243 -10.81 0.66 -23.38
N ARG A 244 -10.13 0.37 -22.26
CA ARG A 244 -9.89 1.29 -21.15
C ARG A 244 -8.61 0.96 -20.39
N ALA A 245 -8.00 1.97 -19.79
CA ALA A 245 -6.94 1.79 -18.82
C ALA A 245 -7.48 1.38 -17.43
N GLY A 246 -6.57 1.08 -16.51
CA GLY A 246 -6.84 0.82 -15.09
C GLY A 246 -6.86 -0.65 -14.70
N GLY A 247 -7.08 -1.56 -15.64
CA GLY A 247 -7.12 -3.00 -15.37
C GLY A 247 -8.16 -3.34 -14.29
N ARG A 248 -7.69 -3.81 -13.13
CA ARG A 248 -8.48 -4.17 -11.94
C ARG A 248 -8.96 -2.96 -11.12
N VAL A 249 -8.54 -1.74 -11.44
CA VAL A 249 -9.20 -0.53 -10.96
C VAL A 249 -10.25 -0.15 -11.99
N TYR A 250 -11.51 -0.16 -11.58
CA TYR A 250 -12.63 0.16 -12.46
C TYR A 250 -13.74 0.88 -11.71
N THR A 251 -13.92 2.15 -12.05
CA THR A 251 -15.05 2.93 -11.59
C THR A 251 -16.17 2.90 -12.63
N MET A 252 -17.32 2.39 -12.24
CA MET A 252 -18.55 2.50 -13.01
C MET A 252 -19.27 3.79 -12.65
N ARG A 253 -19.67 4.56 -13.67
CA ARG A 253 -20.55 5.72 -13.51
C ARG A 253 -21.99 5.23 -13.65
N MET A 254 -22.83 5.65 -12.72
CA MET A 254 -24.25 5.31 -12.72
C MET A 254 -25.04 6.61 -12.82
N GLU A 255 -26.03 6.63 -13.69
CA GLU A 255 -26.97 7.74 -13.83
C GLU A 255 -28.38 7.25 -13.51
N GLY A 256 -29.16 8.08 -12.82
CA GLY A 256 -30.51 7.72 -12.40
C GLY A 256 -31.38 8.92 -12.05
N GLY A 257 -32.65 8.63 -11.77
CA GLY A 257 -33.70 9.62 -11.52
C GLY A 257 -34.33 10.16 -12.80
N ALA A 258 -35.49 10.81 -12.67
CA ALA A 258 -36.19 11.41 -13.80
C ALA A 258 -35.28 12.43 -14.53
N GLY A 259 -34.91 12.12 -15.77
CA GLY A 259 -34.03 12.94 -16.61
C GLY A 259 -32.54 12.89 -16.24
N ASN A 260 -32.02 11.76 -15.73
CA ASN A 260 -30.60 11.54 -15.39
C ASN A 260 -29.98 12.60 -14.46
N ARG A 261 -30.80 13.16 -13.55
CA ARG A 261 -30.36 14.24 -12.65
C ARG A 261 -29.45 13.78 -11.52
N VAL A 262 -29.34 12.48 -11.27
CA VAL A 262 -28.49 11.91 -10.23
C VAL A 262 -27.35 11.13 -10.89
N SER A 263 -26.11 11.48 -10.55
CA SER A 263 -24.93 10.72 -10.95
C SER A 263 -24.24 10.14 -9.71
N ALA A 264 -23.89 8.87 -9.76
CA ALA A 264 -23.09 8.19 -8.75
C ALA A 264 -21.87 7.50 -9.39
N SER A 265 -20.93 7.07 -8.56
CA SER A 265 -19.76 6.32 -8.99
C SER A 265 -19.50 5.19 -8.00
N VAL A 266 -19.27 4.00 -8.54
CA VAL A 266 -19.00 2.80 -7.76
C VAL A 266 -17.75 2.15 -8.30
N ASP A 267 -16.79 1.85 -7.43
CA ASP A 267 -15.63 1.03 -7.80
C ASP A 267 -16.03 -0.45 -7.78
N LEU A 268 -15.89 -1.11 -8.94
CA LEU A 268 -16.10 -2.55 -9.12
C LEU A 268 -14.80 -3.36 -8.94
N GLY A 269 -13.75 -2.71 -8.46
CA GLY A 269 -12.43 -3.30 -8.27
C GLY A 269 -11.74 -2.66 -7.07
N GLY A 270 -10.43 -2.39 -7.18
CA GLY A 270 -9.69 -1.74 -6.09
C GLY A 270 -10.31 -0.40 -5.67
N SER A 271 -10.92 -0.35 -4.49
CA SER A 271 -11.76 0.77 -4.00
C SER A 271 -11.19 1.46 -2.76
N VAL A 272 -10.54 0.72 -1.86
CA VAL A 272 -9.98 1.25 -0.61
C VAL A 272 -8.50 1.59 -0.79
N LEU A 273 -8.10 2.80 -0.38
CA LEU A 273 -6.69 3.16 -0.18
C LEU A 273 -6.32 2.80 1.25
N THR A 274 -5.47 1.78 1.41
CA THR A 274 -5.02 1.31 2.73
C THR A 274 -3.82 2.15 3.21
N GLY A 275 -4.02 2.96 4.25
CA GLY A 275 -2.94 3.70 4.90
C GLY A 275 -2.50 4.95 4.14
N THR A 276 -3.05 6.11 4.47
CA THR A 276 -2.79 7.36 3.72
C THR A 276 -1.38 7.96 3.85
N LEU A 277 -0.56 7.51 4.81
CA LEU A 277 0.79 8.04 5.01
C LEU A 277 1.82 7.32 4.13
N GLY A 278 1.76 5.99 4.11
CA GLY A 278 2.71 5.17 3.34
C GLY A 278 2.28 4.86 1.91
N ASN A 279 0.97 4.88 1.64
CA ASN A 279 0.47 4.47 0.33
C ASN A 279 0.77 5.53 -0.76
N PRO A 280 1.49 5.16 -1.84
CA PRO A 280 1.81 6.10 -2.93
C PRO A 280 0.55 6.61 -3.64
N LEU A 281 -0.57 5.88 -3.62
CA LEU A 281 -1.85 6.36 -4.15
C LEU A 281 -2.41 7.53 -3.32
N GLY A 282 -2.12 7.57 -2.01
CA GLY A 282 -2.43 8.72 -1.16
C GLY A 282 -1.67 9.99 -1.58
N ILE A 283 -0.43 9.84 -2.08
CA ILE A 283 0.33 10.96 -2.66
C ILE A 283 -0.34 11.45 -3.94
N LEU A 284 -0.75 10.55 -4.84
CA LEU A 284 -1.46 10.94 -6.07
C LEU A 284 -2.76 11.67 -5.74
N ALA A 285 -3.53 11.19 -4.75
CA ALA A 285 -4.74 11.87 -4.29
C ALA A 285 -4.44 13.28 -3.78
N ARG A 286 -3.35 13.48 -3.00
CA ARG A 286 -2.89 14.81 -2.55
C ARG A 286 -2.47 15.69 -3.73
N GLN A 287 -1.75 15.15 -4.72
CA GLN A 287 -1.32 15.90 -5.91
C GLN A 287 -2.51 16.39 -6.74
N LEU A 288 -3.57 15.59 -6.81
CA LEU A 288 -4.81 15.92 -7.52
C LEU A 288 -5.77 16.78 -6.68
N GLY A 289 -5.42 17.11 -5.43
CA GLY A 289 -6.26 17.90 -4.54
C GLY A 289 -7.55 17.18 -4.11
N PHE A 290 -7.56 15.85 -4.12
CA PHE A 290 -8.75 15.09 -3.75
C PHE A 290 -8.91 14.95 -2.25
N LEU A 291 -10.11 15.26 -1.76
CA LEU A 291 -10.50 14.97 -0.39
C LEU A 291 -10.85 13.49 -0.25
N MET A 292 -10.12 12.78 0.61
CA MET A 292 -10.35 11.37 0.91
C MET A 292 -11.29 11.20 2.10
N HIS A 293 -12.13 10.16 2.09
CA HIS A 293 -13.08 9.87 3.15
C HIS A 293 -12.65 8.64 3.95
N LYS A 294 -12.36 8.83 5.23
CA LYS A 294 -11.99 7.76 6.14
C LYS A 294 -13.07 6.68 6.21
N VAL A 295 -12.64 5.42 6.10
CA VAL A 295 -13.46 4.24 6.42
C VAL A 295 -13.70 4.25 7.93
N ARG A 296 -14.97 4.18 8.33
CA ARG A 296 -15.35 4.18 9.75
C ARG A 296 -15.32 2.75 10.29
N ASP A 297 -14.88 2.60 11.54
CA ASP A 297 -14.71 1.30 12.17
C ASP A 297 -16.04 0.61 12.57
N LYS A 298 -17.14 1.37 12.62
CA LYS A 298 -18.44 0.86 13.06
C LYS A 298 -19.10 0.05 11.95
N CYS A 299 -19.17 -1.27 12.13
CA CYS A 299 -19.85 -2.21 11.25
C CYS A 299 -20.94 -2.97 12.04
N PRO A 300 -22.20 -2.46 12.09
CA PRO A 300 -23.28 -3.18 12.75
C PRO A 300 -23.65 -4.43 11.96
N LEU A 301 -23.74 -5.57 12.66
CA LEU A 301 -24.13 -6.85 12.06
C LEU A 301 -25.64 -7.07 12.17
N TYR A 302 -26.20 -7.72 11.16
CA TYR A 302 -27.61 -8.07 11.10
C TYR A 302 -27.76 -9.57 10.87
N SER A 303 -28.66 -10.19 11.62
CA SER A 303 -29.05 -11.57 11.43
C SER A 303 -29.77 -11.78 10.08
N VAL A 304 -29.94 -13.03 9.65
CA VAL A 304 -30.66 -13.39 8.42
C VAL A 304 -32.09 -12.83 8.40
N GLY A 305 -32.72 -12.65 9.56
CA GLY A 305 -34.04 -12.03 9.67
C GLY A 305 -34.04 -10.49 9.65
N GLY A 306 -32.90 -9.85 9.37
CA GLY A 306 -32.77 -8.39 9.32
C GLY A 306 -32.74 -7.69 10.69
N ARG A 307 -32.72 -8.44 11.79
CA ARG A 307 -32.61 -7.85 13.15
C ARG A 307 -31.14 -7.59 13.49
N PRO A 308 -30.83 -6.46 14.15
CA PRO A 308 -29.48 -6.21 14.67
C PRO A 308 -29.02 -7.35 15.58
N VAL A 309 -27.75 -7.71 15.46
CA VAL A 309 -27.09 -8.66 16.36
C VAL A 309 -26.89 -8.01 17.73
N ASP A 310 -27.06 -8.79 18.80
CA ASP A 310 -26.78 -8.35 20.16
C ASP A 310 -25.29 -7.99 20.34
N LEU A 311 -25.02 -6.85 20.98
CA LEU A 311 -23.66 -6.31 21.09
C LEU A 311 -22.74 -7.17 21.96
N ASP A 312 -23.25 -7.79 23.02
CA ASP A 312 -22.45 -8.64 23.88
C ASP A 312 -22.08 -9.94 23.15
N MET A 313 -23.02 -10.48 22.36
CA MET A 313 -22.77 -11.63 21.50
C MET A 313 -21.75 -11.32 20.38
N ASP A 314 -21.90 -10.19 19.69
CA ASP A 314 -20.95 -9.73 18.66
C ASP A 314 -19.53 -9.63 19.25
N MET A 315 -19.38 -8.92 20.38
CA MET A 315 -18.11 -8.79 21.09
C MET A 315 -17.53 -10.12 21.56
N LYS A 316 -18.38 -11.04 22.05
CA LYS A 316 -17.98 -12.38 22.48
C LYS A 316 -17.38 -13.17 21.32
N VAL A 317 -18.08 -13.24 20.20
CA VAL A 317 -17.65 -14.02 19.02
C VAL A 317 -16.43 -13.39 18.36
N GLU A 318 -16.38 -12.06 18.22
CA GLU A 318 -15.20 -11.35 17.71
C GLU A 318 -13.96 -11.63 18.58
N THR A 319 -14.11 -11.63 19.90
CA THR A 319 -13.00 -11.93 20.83
C THR A 319 -12.54 -13.39 20.69
N ALA A 320 -13.48 -14.33 20.58
CA ALA A 320 -13.15 -15.73 20.36
C ALA A 320 -12.40 -15.92 19.03
N PHE A 321 -12.89 -15.35 17.93
CA PHE A 321 -12.28 -15.43 16.61
C PHE A 321 -10.84 -14.92 16.61
N ASN A 322 -10.59 -13.73 17.17
CA ASN A 322 -9.24 -13.17 17.26
C ASN A 322 -8.31 -14.04 18.11
N ARG A 323 -8.81 -14.61 19.20
CA ARG A 323 -8.05 -15.56 20.03
C ARG A 323 -7.68 -16.82 19.26
N LEU A 324 -8.55 -17.31 18.36
CA LEU A 324 -8.24 -18.46 17.51
C LEU A 324 -7.16 -18.13 16.48
N LEU A 325 -7.18 -16.93 15.89
CA LEU A 325 -6.10 -16.46 15.02
C LEU A 325 -4.75 -16.37 15.76
N ASP A 326 -4.73 -15.84 16.99
CA ASP A 326 -3.51 -15.82 17.81
C ASP A 326 -2.97 -17.24 18.07
N LYS A 327 -3.86 -18.21 18.29
CA LYS A 327 -3.48 -19.62 18.47
C LYS A 327 -2.97 -20.24 17.17
N ALA A 328 -3.56 -19.91 16.02
CA ALA A 328 -3.07 -20.31 14.71
C ALA A 328 -1.65 -19.77 14.44
N SER A 329 -1.40 -18.51 14.81
CA SER A 329 -0.07 -17.90 14.73
C SER A 329 0.96 -18.60 15.64
N ARG A 330 0.56 -19.05 16.84
CA ARG A 330 1.45 -19.87 17.70
C ARG A 330 1.66 -21.28 17.15
N LEU A 331 0.62 -21.89 16.62
CA LEU A 331 0.70 -23.24 16.04
C LEU A 331 1.68 -23.26 14.88
N ARG A 332 1.64 -22.28 13.96
CA ARG A 332 2.62 -22.22 12.86
C ARG A 332 4.06 -22.16 13.37
N GLN A 333 4.31 -21.41 14.45
CA GLN A 333 5.67 -21.29 15.03
C GLN A 333 6.15 -22.62 15.60
N LEU A 334 5.25 -23.41 16.19
CA LEU A 334 5.58 -24.73 16.72
C LEU A 334 5.74 -25.79 15.62
N MET A 335 4.98 -25.69 14.52
CA MET A 335 5.02 -26.64 13.41
C MET A 335 6.21 -26.46 12.47
N GLY A 336 6.83 -25.26 12.44
CA GLY A 336 7.91 -24.95 11.51
C GLY A 336 7.48 -25.21 10.06
N ASP A 337 8.32 -25.91 9.30
CA ASP A 337 8.12 -26.17 7.86
C ASP A 337 6.85 -26.96 7.54
N VAL A 338 6.32 -27.76 8.48
CA VAL A 338 5.09 -28.55 8.27
C VAL A 338 3.84 -27.66 8.16
N SER A 339 3.90 -26.43 8.69
CA SER A 339 2.78 -25.48 8.63
C SER A 339 2.39 -25.06 7.22
N VAL A 340 3.28 -25.27 6.23
CA VAL A 340 3.04 -24.91 4.82
C VAL A 340 1.94 -25.76 4.18
N ASP A 341 1.81 -27.02 4.61
CA ASP A 341 0.81 -27.97 4.09
C ASP A 341 -0.54 -27.89 4.80
N VAL A 342 -0.67 -27.02 5.81
CA VAL A 342 -1.90 -26.81 6.58
C VAL A 342 -2.60 -25.54 6.12
N SER A 343 -3.91 -25.62 5.92
CA SER A 343 -4.71 -24.43 5.62
C SER A 343 -5.13 -23.70 6.89
N LEU A 344 -5.23 -22.36 6.81
CA LEU A 344 -5.73 -21.54 7.91
C LEU A 344 -7.15 -21.97 8.34
N GLY A 345 -8.00 -22.29 7.38
CA GLY A 345 -9.37 -22.76 7.63
C GLY A 345 -9.42 -24.05 8.46
N ALA A 346 -8.56 -25.03 8.15
CA ALA A 346 -8.48 -26.26 8.92
C ALA A 346 -8.02 -26.01 10.37
N ALA A 347 -7.06 -25.11 10.58
CA ALA A 347 -6.59 -24.74 11.91
C ALA A 347 -7.70 -24.04 12.73
N LEU A 348 -8.40 -23.08 12.12
CA LEU A 348 -9.48 -22.34 12.78
C LEU A 348 -10.64 -23.25 13.18
N GLU A 349 -11.08 -24.14 12.28
CA GLU A 349 -12.17 -25.07 12.58
C GLU A 349 -11.77 -26.06 13.69
N THR A 350 -10.53 -26.57 13.65
CA THR A 350 -10.00 -27.45 14.71
C THR A 350 -10.01 -26.74 16.07
N PHE A 351 -9.53 -25.50 16.14
CA PHE A 351 -9.52 -24.77 17.41
C PHE A 351 -10.91 -24.40 17.90
N ARG A 352 -11.81 -24.01 16.99
CA ARG A 352 -13.20 -23.72 17.35
C ARG A 352 -13.84 -24.92 18.05
N GLN A 353 -13.65 -26.12 17.50
CA GLN A 353 -14.16 -27.37 18.09
C GLN A 353 -13.48 -27.69 19.43
N VAL A 354 -12.16 -27.61 19.52
CA VAL A 354 -11.39 -27.97 20.74
C VAL A 354 -11.66 -27.04 21.91
N TYR A 355 -11.84 -25.74 21.65
CA TYR A 355 -12.10 -24.75 22.70
C TYR A 355 -13.59 -24.51 22.96
N GLU A 356 -14.47 -25.24 22.26
CA GLU A 356 -15.93 -25.08 22.36
C GLU A 356 -16.35 -23.60 22.20
N ASP A 357 -15.73 -22.92 21.24
CA ASP A 357 -16.08 -21.55 20.86
C ASP A 357 -17.19 -21.58 19.79
N ALA A 358 -18.09 -20.61 19.84
CA ALA A 358 -19.22 -20.50 18.92
C ALA A 358 -20.00 -21.83 18.79
N VAL A 359 -20.72 -22.19 19.86
CA VAL A 359 -21.34 -23.51 20.02
C VAL A 359 -22.78 -23.54 19.56
N ASN A 360 -23.51 -22.43 19.73
CA ASN A 360 -24.89 -22.34 19.30
C ASN A 360 -24.98 -21.81 17.86
N LYS A 361 -26.12 -22.03 17.22
CA LYS A 361 -26.34 -21.68 15.81
C LYS A 361 -26.11 -20.19 15.50
N GLU A 362 -26.48 -19.29 16.41
CA GLU A 362 -26.32 -17.85 16.19
C GLU A 362 -24.84 -17.45 16.26
N GLU A 363 -24.11 -17.99 17.24
CA GLU A 363 -22.67 -17.77 17.35
C GLU A 363 -21.89 -18.37 16.17
N ILE A 364 -22.28 -19.55 15.68
CA ILE A 364 -21.67 -20.17 14.49
C ILE A 364 -21.86 -19.27 13.27
N ASN A 365 -23.06 -18.70 13.08
CA ASN A 365 -23.31 -17.78 11.97
C ASN A 365 -22.44 -16.53 12.06
N LEU A 366 -22.25 -15.97 13.26
CA LEU A 366 -21.35 -14.83 13.46
C LEU A 366 -19.88 -15.20 13.26
N PHE A 367 -19.46 -16.37 13.72
CA PHE A 367 -18.12 -16.88 13.49
C PHE A 367 -17.85 -17.04 11.99
N ASN A 368 -18.82 -17.58 11.26
CA ASN A 368 -18.76 -17.70 9.80
C ASN A 368 -18.75 -16.34 9.11
N TRP A 369 -19.43 -15.32 9.65
CA TRP A 369 -19.32 -13.95 9.15
C TRP A 369 -17.89 -13.40 9.29
N HIS A 370 -17.22 -13.63 10.43
CA HIS A 370 -15.81 -13.24 10.59
C HIS A 370 -14.87 -14.02 9.66
N CYS A 371 -15.13 -15.31 9.46
CA CYS A 371 -14.41 -16.11 8.47
C CYS A 371 -14.61 -15.54 7.06
N ALA A 372 -15.85 -15.25 6.65
CA ALA A 372 -16.17 -14.67 5.36
C ALA A 372 -15.55 -13.27 5.18
N ASN A 373 -15.49 -12.46 6.24
CA ASN A 373 -14.79 -11.17 6.20
C ASN A 373 -13.28 -11.32 5.99
N LEU A 374 -12.67 -12.38 6.55
CA LEU A 374 -11.27 -12.73 6.31
C LEU A 374 -11.05 -13.27 4.88
N GLU A 375 -11.98 -14.07 4.36
CA GLU A 375 -11.97 -14.51 2.95
C GLU A 375 -12.13 -13.34 1.99
N TYR A 376 -12.97 -12.36 2.31
CA TYR A 376 -13.10 -11.10 1.57
C TYR A 376 -11.76 -10.34 1.54
N ALA A 377 -11.10 -10.19 2.68
CA ALA A 377 -9.81 -9.50 2.76
C ALA A 377 -8.70 -10.17 1.93
N ASN A 378 -8.70 -11.51 1.88
CA ASN A 378 -7.73 -12.31 1.13
C ASN A 378 -8.18 -12.63 -0.32
N ALA A 379 -9.41 -12.25 -0.66
CA ALA A 379 -10.14 -12.67 -1.86
C ALA A 379 -10.14 -14.19 -2.11
N GLY A 380 -9.97 -15.04 -1.09
CA GLY A 380 -9.78 -16.49 -1.24
C GLY A 380 -10.25 -17.29 -0.03
N LEU A 381 -10.63 -18.55 -0.28
CA LEU A 381 -11.19 -19.44 0.75
C LEU A 381 -10.15 -19.77 1.83
N LEU A 382 -10.56 -19.76 3.11
CA LEU A 382 -9.67 -20.08 4.24
C LEU A 382 -9.08 -21.48 4.12
N SER A 383 -9.80 -22.41 3.51
CA SER A 383 -9.35 -23.78 3.25
C SER A 383 -8.19 -23.86 2.23
N LYS A 384 -7.88 -22.76 1.54
CA LYS A 384 -6.80 -22.65 0.56
C LYS A 384 -5.72 -21.64 0.97
N LEU A 385 -5.94 -20.86 2.03
CA LEU A 385 -4.93 -19.96 2.57
C LEU A 385 -3.90 -20.75 3.38
N SER A 386 -2.62 -20.48 3.14
CA SER A 386 -1.54 -21.14 3.89
C SER A 386 -1.53 -20.65 5.34
N LEU A 387 -1.56 -21.58 6.30
CA LEU A 387 -1.38 -21.23 7.70
C LEU A 387 -0.04 -20.53 7.96
N ALA A 388 1.00 -20.92 7.23
CA ALA A 388 2.36 -20.39 7.37
C ALA A 388 2.49 -18.94 6.91
N PHE A 389 1.83 -18.56 5.80
CA PHE A 389 2.19 -17.37 5.02
C PHE A 389 1.03 -16.46 4.62
N TRP A 390 -0.20 -16.70 5.09
CA TRP A 390 -1.35 -15.89 4.68
C TRP A 390 -1.25 -14.39 5.08
N ASP A 391 -0.55 -14.08 6.17
CA ASP A 391 -0.34 -12.77 6.77
C ASP A 391 1.14 -12.31 6.65
N GLN A 392 1.90 -12.88 5.70
CA GLN A 392 3.33 -12.57 5.57
C GLN A 392 3.61 -11.10 5.22
N ASP A 393 2.62 -10.39 4.68
CA ASP A 393 2.69 -8.98 4.31
C ASP A 393 2.26 -8.02 5.43
N ASP A 394 1.70 -8.52 6.55
CA ASP A 394 1.30 -7.71 7.71
C ASP A 394 2.41 -6.77 8.23
N PRO A 395 3.70 -7.15 8.31
CA PRO A 395 4.76 -6.25 8.74
C PRO A 395 4.94 -5.01 7.86
N TYR A 396 4.40 -5.02 6.64
CA TYR A 396 4.49 -3.94 5.66
C TYR A 396 3.20 -3.10 5.57
N ASP A 397 2.27 -3.25 6.52
CA ASP A 397 1.06 -2.43 6.57
C ASP A 397 1.40 -0.94 6.64
N MET A 398 0.61 -0.15 5.92
CA MET A 398 0.88 1.26 5.70
C MET A 398 0.17 2.11 6.75
N GLY A 399 0.92 2.98 7.42
CA GLY A 399 0.36 3.90 8.41
C GLY A 399 -0.66 4.88 7.81
N GLY A 400 -1.55 5.38 8.67
CA GLY A 400 -2.61 6.33 8.31
C GLY A 400 -3.99 5.68 8.27
N ASP A 401 -5.00 6.49 7.93
CA ASP A 401 -6.37 5.98 7.84
C ASP A 401 -6.58 5.21 6.52
N HIS A 402 -7.44 4.18 6.54
CA HIS A 402 -7.99 3.63 5.32
C HIS A 402 -9.06 4.58 4.78
N CYS A 403 -9.05 4.83 3.47
CA CYS A 403 -9.90 5.84 2.86
C CYS A 403 -10.54 5.40 1.55
N PHE A 404 -11.72 5.96 1.27
CA PHE A 404 -12.32 5.98 -0.06
C PHE A 404 -12.02 7.28 -0.78
N LEU A 405 -11.95 7.20 -2.10
CA LEU A 405 -11.83 8.35 -2.98
C LEU A 405 -13.19 8.70 -3.60
N PRO A 406 -13.77 9.88 -3.32
CA PRO A 406 -15.00 10.33 -3.97
C PRO A 406 -14.89 10.38 -5.49
N GLY A 407 -15.89 9.83 -6.16
CA GLY A 407 -15.92 9.70 -7.61
C GLY A 407 -15.12 8.50 -8.16
N GLY A 408 -14.55 7.67 -7.27
CA GLY A 408 -13.91 6.39 -7.58
C GLY A 408 -12.44 6.48 -8.00
N ASN A 409 -11.73 5.37 -7.84
CA ASN A 409 -10.29 5.26 -8.08
C ASN A 409 -9.89 5.35 -9.56
N GLY A 410 -10.85 5.27 -10.48
CA GLY A 410 -10.66 5.54 -11.91
C GLY A 410 -10.11 6.94 -12.20
N ARG A 411 -10.30 7.90 -11.28
CA ARG A 411 -9.71 9.24 -11.37
C ARG A 411 -8.17 9.20 -11.27
N LEU A 412 -7.62 8.32 -10.43
CA LEU A 412 -6.18 8.12 -10.32
C LEU A 412 -5.63 7.49 -11.60
N VAL A 413 -6.36 6.51 -12.16
CA VAL A 413 -6.01 5.88 -13.43
C VAL A 413 -5.98 6.91 -14.56
N GLN A 414 -7.00 7.77 -14.66
CA GLN A 414 -7.07 8.81 -15.68
C GLN A 414 -5.86 9.75 -15.61
N ALA A 415 -5.48 10.19 -14.41
CA ALA A 415 -4.32 11.06 -14.22
C ALA A 415 -3.00 10.35 -14.57
N LEU A 416 -2.86 9.05 -14.26
CA LEU A 416 -1.68 8.27 -14.63
C LEU A 416 -1.60 7.99 -16.13
N ALA A 417 -2.73 7.78 -16.80
CA ALA A 417 -2.81 7.51 -18.23
C ALA A 417 -2.59 8.76 -19.11
N GLU A 418 -2.69 9.96 -18.53
CA GLU A 418 -2.47 11.21 -19.24
C GLU A 418 -1.07 11.26 -19.86
N ASN A 419 -1.03 11.52 -21.17
CA ASN A 419 0.19 11.57 -22.00
C ASN A 419 1.00 10.27 -22.04
N VAL A 420 0.39 9.14 -21.69
CA VAL A 420 0.98 7.82 -21.90
C VAL A 420 0.53 7.28 -23.27
N PRO A 421 1.44 6.85 -24.15
CA PRO A 421 1.10 6.30 -25.47
C PRO A 421 0.51 4.88 -25.33
N ILE A 422 -0.80 4.82 -25.10
CA ILE A 422 -1.55 3.57 -24.91
C ILE A 422 -2.29 3.21 -26.20
N LEU A 423 -2.06 1.99 -26.67
CA LEU A 423 -2.81 1.34 -27.74
C LEU A 423 -3.83 0.39 -27.13
N TYR A 424 -5.09 0.81 -27.14
CA TYR A 424 -6.22 0.03 -26.63
C TYR A 424 -6.64 -1.07 -27.60
N GLU A 425 -7.38 -2.04 -27.06
CA GLU A 425 -7.90 -3.19 -27.81
C GLU A 425 -6.78 -3.99 -28.51
N LYS A 426 -5.59 -4.01 -27.89
CA LYS A 426 -4.41 -4.79 -28.28
C LYS A 426 -4.20 -5.93 -27.30
N THR A 427 -5.03 -6.97 -27.42
CA THR A 427 -4.84 -8.20 -26.66
C THR A 427 -3.57 -8.89 -27.13
N VAL A 428 -2.55 -8.96 -26.29
CA VAL A 428 -1.28 -9.65 -26.59
C VAL A 428 -1.44 -11.16 -26.42
N HIS A 429 -0.87 -11.95 -27.33
CA HIS A 429 -0.98 -13.42 -27.35
C HIS A 429 0.36 -14.10 -27.58
N THR A 430 1.37 -13.37 -28.05
CA THR A 430 2.73 -13.90 -28.14
C THR A 430 3.74 -12.81 -27.82
N ILE A 431 4.73 -13.17 -27.03
CA ILE A 431 5.90 -12.34 -26.73
C ILE A 431 7.13 -13.15 -27.15
N ARG A 432 7.80 -12.69 -28.19
CA ARG A 432 9.11 -13.19 -28.60
C ARG A 432 10.19 -12.31 -27.99
N TYR A 433 11.23 -12.88 -27.41
CA TYR A 433 12.32 -12.14 -26.80
C TYR A 433 13.66 -12.85 -26.99
N GLY A 434 14.74 -12.09 -27.10
CA GLY A 434 16.09 -12.61 -27.29
C GLY A 434 17.16 -11.53 -27.07
N SER A 435 18.40 -11.81 -27.49
CA SER A 435 19.51 -10.83 -27.42
C SER A 435 19.28 -9.61 -28.31
N ASP A 436 18.50 -9.77 -29.38
CA ASP A 436 18.33 -8.75 -30.43
C ASP A 436 17.06 -7.91 -30.23
N GLY A 437 16.40 -8.06 -29.07
CA GLY A 437 15.19 -7.31 -28.71
C GLY A 437 13.96 -8.20 -28.53
N VAL A 438 12.78 -7.60 -28.75
CA VAL A 438 11.47 -8.20 -28.49
C VAL A 438 10.48 -7.96 -29.62
N GLN A 439 9.60 -8.94 -29.86
CA GLN A 439 8.43 -8.79 -30.72
C GLN A 439 7.17 -9.16 -29.93
N VAL A 440 6.25 -8.22 -29.80
CA VAL A 440 4.98 -8.42 -29.10
C VAL A 440 3.85 -8.48 -30.13
N ILE A 441 3.12 -9.59 -30.14
CA ILE A 441 2.10 -9.88 -31.15
C ILE A 441 0.71 -9.68 -30.53
N ALA A 442 -0.06 -8.77 -31.13
CA ALA A 442 -1.43 -8.47 -30.78
C ALA A 442 -2.31 -8.40 -32.05
N GLY A 443 -2.82 -9.55 -32.45
CA GLY A 443 -3.75 -9.79 -33.52
C GLY A 443 -2.95 -10.16 -34.75
N SER A 444 -3.23 -9.46 -35.84
CA SER A 444 -2.37 -9.43 -37.01
C SER A 444 -1.19 -8.45 -36.86
N GLN A 445 -1.10 -7.70 -35.76
CA GLN A 445 -0.08 -6.67 -35.57
C GLN A 445 1.11 -7.20 -34.78
N VAL A 446 2.30 -6.80 -35.21
CA VAL A 446 3.58 -7.05 -34.54
C VAL A 446 4.14 -5.72 -34.09
N PHE A 447 4.57 -5.65 -32.83
CA PHE A 447 5.21 -4.49 -32.23
C PHE A 447 6.65 -4.88 -31.88
N ASP A 448 7.62 -4.26 -32.55
CA ASP A 448 9.03 -4.45 -32.28
C ASP A 448 9.53 -3.44 -31.22
N GLY A 449 10.42 -3.89 -30.34
CA GLY A 449 11.06 -3.07 -29.33
C GLY A 449 12.37 -3.70 -28.86
N ASP A 450 13.10 -2.97 -28.03
CA ASP A 450 14.34 -3.48 -27.44
C ASP A 450 14.06 -4.29 -26.16
N MET A 451 13.00 -3.90 -25.43
CA MET A 451 12.61 -4.53 -24.18
C MET A 451 11.09 -4.65 -24.05
N VAL A 452 10.64 -5.64 -23.30
CA VAL A 452 9.22 -5.83 -22.93
C VAL A 452 9.05 -5.86 -21.42
N LEU A 453 8.10 -5.09 -20.90
CA LEU A 453 7.65 -5.17 -19.51
C LEU A 453 6.25 -5.78 -19.47
N CYS A 454 6.14 -7.01 -18.99
CA CYS A 454 4.86 -7.71 -18.89
C CYS A 454 4.21 -7.44 -17.53
N THR A 455 3.06 -6.75 -17.52
CA THR A 455 2.31 -6.41 -16.30
C THR A 455 0.92 -7.06 -16.25
N VAL A 456 0.75 -8.13 -17.02
CA VAL A 456 -0.53 -8.84 -17.07
C VAL A 456 -0.85 -9.50 -15.72
N PRO A 457 -2.13 -9.63 -15.35
CA PRO A 457 -2.50 -10.31 -14.11
C PRO A 457 -1.99 -11.75 -14.08
N LEU A 458 -1.65 -12.26 -12.89
CA LEU A 458 -1.23 -13.65 -12.69
C LEU A 458 -2.22 -14.66 -13.31
N GLY A 459 -3.51 -14.35 -13.32
CA GLY A 459 -4.56 -15.20 -13.89
C GLY A 459 -4.41 -15.38 -15.40
N VAL A 460 -3.93 -14.34 -16.10
CA VAL A 460 -3.62 -14.38 -17.54
C VAL A 460 -2.36 -15.21 -17.80
N LEU A 461 -1.37 -15.17 -16.90
CA LEU A 461 -0.20 -16.03 -17.00
C LEU A 461 -0.57 -17.50 -16.77
N LYS A 462 -1.40 -17.78 -15.76
CA LYS A 462 -1.87 -19.14 -15.44
C LYS A 462 -2.78 -19.74 -16.52
N SER A 463 -3.54 -18.92 -17.25
CA SER A 463 -4.39 -19.40 -18.35
C SER A 463 -3.60 -19.81 -19.59
N GLY A 464 -2.30 -19.46 -19.68
CA GLY A 464 -1.49 -19.72 -20.85
C GLY A 464 -1.91 -18.91 -22.09
N SER A 465 -2.69 -17.84 -21.91
CA SER A 465 -3.21 -17.02 -23.02
C SER A 465 -2.12 -16.24 -23.77
N ILE A 466 -0.92 -16.11 -23.20
CA ILE A 466 0.23 -15.49 -23.83
C ILE A 466 1.34 -16.53 -23.99
N LYS A 467 1.72 -16.79 -25.24
CA LYS A 467 2.86 -17.66 -25.57
C LYS A 467 4.17 -16.87 -25.48
N PHE A 468 5.09 -17.34 -24.63
CA PHE A 468 6.45 -16.79 -24.56
C PHE A 468 7.38 -17.60 -25.47
N ILE A 469 8.22 -16.92 -26.25
CA ILE A 469 9.18 -17.55 -27.17
C ILE A 469 10.55 -16.87 -27.00
N PRO A 470 11.58 -17.55 -26.48
CA PRO A 470 11.57 -18.91 -25.93
C PRO A 470 10.63 -19.02 -24.71
N GLU A 471 10.36 -20.24 -24.28
CA GLU A 471 9.53 -20.47 -23.09
C GLU A 471 10.16 -19.83 -21.84
N LEU A 472 9.31 -19.39 -20.90
CA LEU A 472 9.78 -18.85 -19.64
C LEU A 472 10.60 -19.91 -18.87
N PRO A 473 11.67 -19.51 -18.15
CA PRO A 473 12.44 -20.45 -17.35
C PRO A 473 11.59 -21.22 -16.36
N GLN A 474 11.92 -22.50 -16.11
CA GLN A 474 11.13 -23.39 -15.24
C GLN A 474 10.86 -22.78 -13.86
N ARG A 475 11.84 -22.11 -13.25
CA ARG A 475 11.68 -21.41 -11.97
C ARG A 475 10.53 -20.39 -11.99
N LYS A 476 10.32 -19.69 -13.12
CA LYS A 476 9.22 -18.72 -13.29
C LYS A 476 7.89 -19.44 -13.46
N LEU A 477 7.84 -20.51 -14.24
CA LEU A 477 6.65 -21.34 -14.44
C LEU A 477 6.17 -21.95 -13.12
N ASP A 478 7.10 -22.49 -12.32
CA ASP A 478 6.81 -23.05 -11.00
C ASP A 478 6.25 -21.98 -10.05
N GLY A 479 6.82 -20.77 -10.07
CA GLY A 479 6.31 -19.63 -9.32
C GLY A 479 4.88 -19.25 -9.72
N ILE A 480 4.62 -19.13 -11.03
CA ILE A 480 3.28 -18.87 -11.57
C ILE A 480 2.30 -19.96 -11.13
N LYS A 481 2.71 -21.23 -11.10
CA LYS A 481 1.87 -22.35 -10.68
C LYS A 481 1.55 -22.31 -9.19
N LYS A 482 2.55 -22.06 -8.33
CA LYS A 482 2.43 -22.11 -6.86
C LYS A 482 1.62 -20.97 -6.26
N VAL A 483 1.74 -19.75 -6.77
CA VAL A 483 1.06 -18.58 -6.19
C VAL A 483 -0.45 -18.69 -6.42
N GLY A 484 -1.25 -18.48 -5.37
CA GLY A 484 -2.71 -18.48 -5.46
C GLY A 484 -3.25 -17.29 -6.25
N ILE A 485 -4.34 -17.51 -6.99
CA ILE A 485 -5.17 -16.42 -7.51
C ILE A 485 -6.63 -16.80 -7.34
N TRP A 486 -7.42 -15.84 -6.89
CA TRP A 486 -8.78 -16.08 -6.43
C TRP A 486 -9.68 -14.94 -6.87
N THR A 487 -10.98 -15.17 -6.74
CA THR A 487 -12.04 -14.20 -7.02
C THR A 487 -12.77 -13.89 -5.72
N ALA A 488 -12.97 -12.59 -5.46
CA ALA A 488 -13.97 -12.12 -4.53
C ALA A 488 -15.24 -11.88 -5.37
N GLU A 489 -16.24 -12.75 -5.19
CA GLU A 489 -17.55 -12.66 -5.85
C GLU A 489 -18.61 -12.13 -4.89
#